data_AF-A0A349W9P6-F1
#
_entry.id   AF-A0A349W9P6-F1
#
_cell.length_a   1.000
_cell.length_b   1.000
_cell.length_c   1.000
_cell.angle_alpha   90.00
_cell.angle_beta   90.00
_cell.angle_gamma   90.00
#
_symmetry.space_group_name_H-M   'P 1'
#
loop_
_entity.id
_entity.type
_entity.pdbx_description
1 polymer ?
#
loop_
_entity_poly.entity_id
_entity_poly.type
_entity_poly.pdbx_seq_one_letter_code
_entity_poly.pdbx_strand_id
1 'polypeptide(L)'
;MGFFSNIFAKIFPSTNAAEVVVAPPPAATSAAGAPAAPAAPASIPMGDVAPILDAMPGAKGLNWRTSIVDLLKLLGLDSSLSARKELASELLYSGNDEPGSAAWNIWLHKQVMRSIAANGGTLPPELRD
;
A
#
# COMPACT_ATOMS: atom_id res chain seq x y z
N MET A 1 13.22 -7.79 -7.72
CA MET A 1 12.46 -6.76 -6.98
C MET A 1 11.26 -6.42 -7.82
N GLY A 2 10.07 -6.85 -7.41
CA GLY A 2 8.86 -6.73 -8.22
C GLY A 2 8.33 -5.31 -8.30
N PHE A 3 7.62 -4.99 -9.38
CA PHE A 3 6.97 -3.69 -9.57
C PHE A 3 5.99 -3.36 -8.44
N PHE A 4 5.24 -4.38 -7.97
CA PHE A 4 4.34 -4.26 -6.83
C PHE A 4 5.08 -3.86 -5.54
N SER A 5 6.27 -4.39 -5.29
CA SER A 5 7.08 -4.02 -4.13
C SER A 5 7.50 -2.54 -4.17
N ASN A 6 7.73 -1.97 -5.36
CA ASN A 6 8.01 -0.53 -5.51
C ASN A 6 6.77 0.33 -5.20
N ILE A 7 5.59 -0.08 -5.66
CA ILE A 7 4.31 0.57 -5.31
C ILE A 7 4.15 0.59 -3.80
N PHE A 8 4.31 -0.57 -3.18
CA PHE A 8 4.17 -0.74 -1.75
C PHE A 8 5.19 0.09 -0.95
N ALA A 9 6.47 0.11 -1.36
CA ALA A 9 7.49 0.92 -0.72
C ALA A 9 7.21 2.44 -0.83
N LYS A 10 6.55 2.89 -1.90
CA LYS A 10 6.15 4.30 -2.09
C LYS A 10 4.92 4.68 -1.27
N ILE A 11 3.99 3.74 -1.05
CA ILE A 11 2.82 3.95 -0.19
C ILE A 11 3.22 3.88 1.28
N PHE A 12 4.13 2.97 1.63
CA PHE A 12 4.57 2.74 3.01
C PHE A 12 6.07 3.00 3.19
N PRO A 13 6.57 4.21 2.92
CA PRO A 13 7.97 4.54 3.20
C PRO A 13 8.26 4.46 4.70
N SER A 14 7.24 4.70 5.53
CA SER A 14 7.28 4.60 7.01
C SER A 14 7.26 3.17 7.56
N THR A 15 7.16 2.15 6.73
CA THR A 15 7.45 0.75 7.14
C THR A 15 8.94 0.45 6.98
N ASN A 16 9.67 1.23 6.17
CA ASN A 16 11.13 1.17 6.05
C ASN A 16 11.83 2.21 6.93
N ALA A 17 11.20 3.35 7.19
CA ALA A 17 11.58 4.21 8.29
C ALA A 17 11.14 3.53 9.58
N ALA A 18 12.12 2.88 10.23
CA ALA A 18 12.11 2.51 11.63
C ALA A 18 11.05 3.30 12.40
N GLU A 19 10.16 2.57 13.08
CA GLU A 19 9.67 2.91 14.41
C GLU A 19 9.92 4.38 14.72
N VAL A 20 9.08 5.25 14.14
CA VAL A 20 9.01 6.63 14.60
C VAL A 20 8.67 6.47 16.05
N VAL A 21 9.69 6.77 16.84
CA VAL A 21 9.73 6.73 18.28
C VAL A 21 8.36 7.13 18.79
N VAL A 22 7.58 6.15 19.27
CA VAL A 22 6.55 6.46 20.25
C VAL A 22 7.37 6.88 21.45
N ALA A 23 7.60 8.19 21.54
CA ALA A 23 8.21 8.80 22.71
C ALA A 23 7.40 8.31 23.92
N PRO A 24 8.01 7.53 24.84
CA PRO A 24 7.33 7.23 26.08
C PRO A 24 7.17 8.56 26.82
N PRO A 25 6.00 8.87 27.41
CA PRO A 25 5.96 9.95 28.39
C PRO A 25 6.89 9.53 29.55
N PRO A 26 7.76 10.43 30.04
CA PRO A 26 8.52 10.13 31.24
C PRO A 26 7.58 10.27 32.43
N ALA A 27 7.05 9.15 32.91
CA ALA A 27 6.33 9.10 34.19
C ALA A 27 7.03 8.09 35.11
N ALA A 28 7.41 8.61 36.27
CA ALA A 28 8.35 8.05 37.21
C ALA A 28 7.81 6.83 38.00
N THR A 29 8.73 5.91 38.27
CA THR A 29 8.90 5.01 39.43
C THR A 29 7.77 4.12 40.00
N SER A 30 8.14 2.84 40.13
CA SER A 30 7.76 1.85 41.16
C SER A 30 6.49 1.01 40.98
N ALA A 31 6.67 -0.27 40.63
CA ALA A 31 6.44 -1.44 41.52
C ALA A 31 6.34 -2.76 40.72
N ALA A 32 6.73 -3.86 41.38
CA ALA A 32 6.94 -5.22 40.88
C ALA A 32 5.76 -5.87 40.12
N GLY A 33 6.09 -6.76 39.16
CA GLY A 33 5.18 -7.84 38.75
C GLY A 33 5.42 -8.45 37.36
N ALA A 34 5.98 -9.67 37.34
CA ALA A 34 5.90 -10.71 36.30
C ALA A 34 6.73 -10.54 34.98
N PRO A 35 7.39 -11.63 34.50
CA PRO A 35 8.08 -11.62 33.21
C PRO A 35 7.03 -11.61 32.09
N ALA A 36 6.88 -10.46 31.43
CA ALA A 36 6.07 -10.37 30.23
C ALA A 36 6.69 -11.27 29.15
N ALA A 37 5.87 -12.20 28.65
CA ALA A 37 6.17 -13.03 27.49
C ALA A 37 6.68 -12.16 26.33
N PRO A 38 7.59 -12.67 25.48
CA PRO A 38 8.07 -11.93 24.32
C PRO A 38 6.86 -11.56 23.48
N ALA A 39 6.55 -10.26 23.41
CA ALA A 39 5.56 -9.75 22.49
C ALA A 39 6.01 -10.22 21.09
N ALA A 40 5.18 -11.06 20.47
CA ALA A 40 5.32 -11.38 19.06
C ALA A 40 5.53 -10.05 18.31
N PRO A 41 6.45 -9.99 17.33
CA PRO A 41 6.74 -8.75 16.64
C PRO A 41 5.40 -8.20 16.16
N ALA A 42 5.05 -7.01 16.67
CA ALA A 42 3.83 -6.35 16.26
C ALA A 42 3.86 -6.32 14.74
N SER A 43 2.94 -7.04 14.08
CA SER A 43 2.65 -6.79 12.69
C SER A 43 2.20 -5.34 12.68
N ILE A 44 3.13 -4.43 12.39
CA ILE A 44 2.87 -3.00 12.33
C ILE A 44 1.68 -2.92 11.38
N PRO A 45 0.48 -2.53 11.86
CA PRO A 45 -0.65 -2.42 10.96
C PRO A 45 -0.21 -1.39 9.94
N MET A 46 -0.05 -1.82 8.69
CA MET A 46 0.25 -0.87 7.65
C MET A 46 -0.98 0.01 7.59
N GLY A 47 -0.79 1.28 7.97
CA GLY A 47 -1.89 2.19 8.25
C GLY A 47 -2.85 2.33 7.06
N ASP A 48 -3.88 3.13 7.26
CA ASP A 48 -4.84 3.42 6.20
C ASP A 48 -4.15 3.96 4.94
N VAL A 49 -4.24 3.20 3.84
CA VAL A 49 -3.63 3.51 2.54
C VAL A 49 -4.28 4.73 1.91
N ALA A 50 -5.60 4.83 2.03
CA ALA A 50 -6.38 5.92 1.42
C ALA A 50 -5.95 7.32 1.88
N PRO A 51 -5.85 7.65 3.19
CA PRO A 51 -5.36 8.94 3.63
C PRO A 51 -3.88 9.17 3.31
N ILE A 52 -3.06 8.12 3.23
CA ILE A 52 -1.65 8.26 2.80
C ILE A 52 -1.60 8.72 1.34
N LEU A 53 -2.35 8.07 0.46
CA LEU A 53 -2.45 8.45 -0.96
C LEU A 53 -3.11 9.82 -1.12
N ASP A 54 -4.16 10.14 -0.36
CA ASP A 54 -4.86 11.43 -0.41
C ASP A 54 -3.98 12.60 0.05
N ALA A 55 -3.08 12.35 1.01
CA ALA A 55 -2.10 13.32 1.49
C ALA A 55 -0.95 13.58 0.49
N MET A 56 -0.76 12.73 -0.52
CA MET A 56 0.31 12.92 -1.51
C MET A 56 0.04 14.12 -2.43
N PRO A 57 1.09 14.86 -2.82
CA PRO A 57 0.96 15.98 -3.75
C PRO A 57 0.46 15.50 -5.12
N GLY A 58 -0.66 16.07 -5.58
CA GLY A 58 -1.28 15.70 -6.85
C GLY A 58 -2.44 14.71 -6.74
N ALA A 59 -2.71 14.14 -5.56
CA ALA A 59 -3.82 13.20 -5.35
C ALA A 59 -5.18 13.80 -5.74
N LYS A 60 -5.39 15.10 -5.46
CA LYS A 60 -6.63 15.82 -5.79
C LYS A 60 -6.88 15.99 -7.30
N GLY A 61 -5.83 15.90 -8.13
CA GLY A 61 -5.93 16.01 -9.58
C GLY A 61 -5.89 14.67 -10.32
N LEU A 62 -5.77 13.57 -9.57
CA LEU A 62 -5.52 12.23 -10.11
C LEU A 62 -6.60 11.26 -9.63
N ASN A 63 -7.15 10.46 -10.53
CA ASN A 63 -8.18 9.48 -10.20
C ASN A 63 -7.58 8.14 -9.73
N TRP A 64 -6.66 8.20 -8.76
CA TRP A 64 -5.92 7.02 -8.27
C TRP A 64 -6.83 5.94 -7.68
N ARG A 65 -8.05 6.30 -7.25
CA ARG A 65 -9.08 5.39 -6.70
C ARG A 65 -9.71 4.46 -7.74
N THR A 66 -9.64 4.81 -9.02
CA THR A 66 -10.28 4.04 -10.11
C THR A 66 -9.31 3.73 -11.24
N SER A 67 -8.23 4.51 -11.36
CA SER A 67 -7.22 4.41 -12.40
C SER A 67 -5.87 4.03 -11.81
N ILE A 68 -5.42 2.81 -12.12
CA ILE A 68 -4.05 2.37 -11.84
C ILE A 68 -3.00 3.32 -12.42
N VAL A 69 -3.28 3.93 -13.58
CA VAL A 69 -2.36 4.87 -14.24
C VAL A 69 -2.11 6.10 -13.38
N ASP A 70 -3.17 6.67 -12.82
CA ASP A 70 -3.08 7.86 -12.00
C ASP A 70 -2.50 7.55 -10.61
N LEU A 71 -2.73 6.34 -10.09
CA LEU A 71 -2.02 5.83 -8.92
C LEU A 71 -0.50 5.76 -9.16
N LEU A 72 -0.07 5.20 -10.30
CA LEU A 72 1.35 5.12 -10.62
C LEU A 72 2.00 6.50 -10.78
N LYS A 73 1.30 7.45 -11.43
CA LYS A 73 1.75 8.84 -11.52
C LYS A 73 1.88 9.49 -10.16
N LEU A 74 0.91 9.28 -9.26
CA LEU A 74 0.93 9.82 -7.91
C LEU A 74 2.17 9.35 -7.13
N LEU A 75 2.54 8.08 -7.31
CA LEU A 75 3.72 7.47 -6.68
C LEU A 75 5.04 7.83 -7.40
N GLY A 76 4.97 8.55 -8.53
CA GLY A 76 6.13 8.87 -9.36
C GLY A 76 6.75 7.64 -10.04
N LEU A 77 5.94 6.63 -10.34
CA LEU A 77 6.34 5.39 -11.01
C LEU A 77 6.02 5.42 -12.50
N ASP A 78 6.71 4.57 -13.27
CA ASP A 78 6.43 4.42 -14.69
C ASP A 78 4.99 3.93 -14.90
N SER A 79 4.19 4.75 -15.58
CA SER A 79 2.78 4.47 -15.85
C SER A 79 2.58 3.83 -17.23
N SER A 80 3.66 3.41 -17.89
CA SER A 80 3.63 2.87 -19.25
C SER A 80 2.99 1.48 -19.28
N LEU A 81 2.59 1.05 -20.48
CA LEU A 81 2.03 -0.29 -20.67
C LEU A 81 2.98 -1.40 -20.22
N SER A 82 4.30 -1.22 -20.40
CA SER A 82 5.31 -2.18 -19.97
C SER A 82 5.28 -2.40 -18.45
N ALA A 83 5.29 -1.33 -17.65
CA ALA A 83 5.18 -1.41 -16.19
C ALA A 83 3.88 -2.07 -15.73
N ARG A 84 2.75 -1.73 -16.37
CA ARG A 84 1.46 -2.36 -16.05
C ARG A 84 1.41 -3.84 -16.42
N LYS A 85 2.08 -4.25 -17.51
CA LYS A 85 2.21 -5.67 -17.88
C LYS A 85 3.08 -6.43 -16.90
N GLU A 86 4.17 -5.83 -16.43
CA GLU A 86 5.00 -6.43 -15.38
C GLU A 86 4.21 -6.61 -14.09
N LEU A 87 3.46 -5.58 -13.67
CA LEU A 87 2.55 -5.66 -12.54
C LEU A 87 1.48 -6.75 -12.73
N ALA A 88 0.90 -6.86 -13.94
CA ALA A 88 -0.09 -7.89 -14.24
C ALA A 88 0.50 -9.31 -14.15
N SER A 89 1.73 -9.51 -14.66
CA SER A 89 2.45 -10.78 -14.54
C SER A 89 2.74 -11.14 -13.08
N GLU A 90 3.20 -10.17 -12.28
CA GLU A 90 3.47 -10.37 -10.84
C GLU A 90 2.20 -10.71 -10.06
N LEU A 91 1.07 -10.10 -10.45
CA LEU A 91 -0.24 -10.34 -9.85
C LEU A 91 -0.96 -11.57 -10.43
N LEU A 92 -0.28 -12.36 -11.27
CA LEU A 92 -0.81 -13.56 -11.93
C LEU A 92 -2.11 -13.28 -12.68
N TYR A 93 -2.13 -12.22 -13.48
CA TYR A 93 -3.28 -11.85 -14.29
C TYR A 93 -3.71 -13.00 -15.19
N SER A 94 -4.96 -13.43 -15.00
CA SER A 94 -5.57 -14.53 -15.75
C SER A 94 -6.66 -14.06 -16.72
N GLY A 95 -6.88 -12.74 -16.84
CA GLY A 95 -7.87 -12.20 -17.76
C GLY A 95 -7.36 -12.17 -19.19
N ASN A 96 -8.30 -12.00 -20.13
CA ASN A 96 -7.99 -11.90 -21.56
C ASN A 96 -8.24 -10.47 -22.09
N ASP A 97 -8.45 -9.49 -21.21
CA ASP A 97 -8.65 -8.10 -21.58
C ASP A 97 -7.38 -7.49 -22.18
N GLU A 98 -7.59 -6.57 -23.14
CA GLU A 98 -6.51 -5.92 -23.86
C GLU A 98 -5.69 -4.99 -22.93
N PRO A 99 -4.35 -5.00 -23.02
CA PRO A 99 -3.51 -4.12 -22.23
C PRO A 99 -3.78 -2.65 -22.60
N GLY A 100 -4.48 -1.94 -21.72
CA GLY A 100 -4.89 -0.55 -21.87
C GLY A 100 -6.41 -0.36 -21.89
N SER A 101 -7.18 -1.45 -21.98
CA SER A 101 -8.64 -1.39 -21.87
C SER A 101 -9.11 -0.97 -20.49
N ALA A 102 -10.30 -0.37 -20.43
CA ALA A 102 -10.93 0.03 -19.17
C ALA A 102 -11.08 -1.15 -18.21
N ALA A 103 -11.55 -2.30 -18.71
CA ALA A 103 -11.70 -3.52 -17.92
C ALA A 103 -10.35 -4.01 -17.36
N TRP A 104 -9.28 -4.00 -18.16
CA TRP A 104 -7.94 -4.34 -17.70
C TRP A 104 -7.44 -3.40 -16.61
N ASN A 105 -7.60 -2.09 -16.79
CA ASN A 105 -7.18 -1.11 -15.79
C ASN A 105 -7.95 -1.25 -14.48
N ILE A 106 -9.27 -1.51 -14.54
CA ILE A 106 -10.11 -1.73 -13.36
C ILE A 106 -9.68 -3.01 -12.64
N TRP A 107 -9.48 -4.11 -13.37
CA TRP A 107 -9.01 -5.36 -12.80
C TRP A 107 -7.65 -5.20 -12.13
N LEU A 108 -6.70 -4.55 -12.81
CA LEU A 108 -5.34 -4.36 -12.32
C LEU A 108 -5.33 -3.50 -11.05
N HIS A 109 -6.13 -2.44 -11.04
CA HIS A 109 -6.33 -1.61 -9.86
C HIS A 109 -6.89 -2.41 -8.67
N LYS A 110 -7.98 -3.15 -8.88
CA LYS A 110 -8.60 -4.00 -7.85
C LYS A 110 -7.60 -5.03 -7.31
N GLN A 111 -6.84 -5.66 -8.19
CA GLN A 111 -5.87 -6.68 -7.78
C GLN A 111 -4.70 -6.08 -6.99
N VAL A 112 -4.21 -4.89 -7.35
CA VAL A 112 -3.24 -4.14 -6.54
C VAL A 112 -3.80 -3.86 -5.15
N MET A 113 -5.03 -3.34 -5.07
CA MET A 113 -5.67 -3.03 -3.78
C MET A 113 -5.84 -4.29 -2.92
N ARG A 114 -6.28 -5.40 -3.51
CA ARG A 114 -6.37 -6.70 -2.81
C ARG A 114 -5.01 -7.19 -2.31
N SER A 115 -3.96 -7.06 -3.12
CA SER A 115 -2.61 -7.43 -2.70
C SER A 115 -2.09 -6.51 -1.58
N ILE A 116 -2.35 -5.20 -1.63
CA ILE A 116 -2.01 -4.27 -0.54
C ILE A 116 -2.76 -4.67 0.74
N ALA A 117 -4.05 -4.94 0.64
CA ALA A 117 -4.87 -5.44 1.73
C ALA A 117 -4.32 -6.73 2.35
N ALA A 118 -3.91 -7.68 1.51
CA ALA A 118 -3.35 -8.97 1.94
C ALA A 118 -1.99 -8.82 2.65
N ASN A 119 -1.23 -7.78 2.33
CA ASN A 119 0.08 -7.50 2.94
C ASN A 119 -0.02 -6.62 4.20
N GLY A 120 -1.24 -6.29 4.67
CA GLY A 120 -1.46 -5.56 5.93
C GLY A 120 -1.95 -4.13 5.77
N GLY A 121 -2.18 -3.65 4.54
CA GLY A 121 -2.73 -2.33 4.27
C GLY A 121 -4.22 -2.23 4.58
N THR A 122 -4.62 -1.20 5.34
CA THR A 122 -6.04 -0.89 5.51
C THR A 122 -6.54 -0.07 4.32
N LEU A 123 -7.59 -0.58 3.68
CA LEU A 123 -8.26 0.04 2.55
C LEU A 123 -9.76 0.22 2.85
N PRO A 124 -10.35 1.38 2.54
CA PRO A 124 -11.78 1.58 2.63
C PRO A 124 -12.53 0.60 1.68
N PRO A 125 -13.79 0.27 1.98
CA PRO A 125 -14.58 -0.69 1.19
C PRO A 125 -14.70 -0.29 -0.28
N GLU A 126 -14.71 1.02 -0.58
CA GLU A 126 -14.73 1.55 -1.95
C GLU A 126 -13.51 1.15 -2.81
N LEU A 127 -12.36 0.84 -2.18
CA LEU A 127 -11.14 0.39 -2.88
C LEU A 127 -10.94 -1.12 -2.82
N ARG A 128 -11.72 -1.83 -2.00
CA ARG A 128 -11.64 -3.28 -1.86
C ARG A 128 -12.54 -4.04 -2.83
N ASP A 129 -13.52 -3.35 -3.43
CA ASP A 129 -14.45 -3.91 -4.40
C ASP A 129 -13.88 -3.96 -5.80
#